data_AF-O81352-F1
#
_entry.id   AF-O81352-F1
#
_cell.length_a   1.000
_cell.length_b   1.000
_cell.length_c   1.000
_cell.angle_alpha   90.00
_cell.angle_beta   90.00
_cell.angle_gamma   90.00
#
_symmetry.space_group_name_H-M   'P 1'
#
loop_
_entity.id
_entity.type
_entity.pdbx_description
1 polymer ?
#
loop_
_entity_poly.entity_id
_entity_poly.type
_entity_poly.pdbx_seq_one_letter_code
_entity_poly.pdbx_strand_id
1 'polypeptide(L)'
;MAKGVAVLNSSEGVKGTIFFTQEGDGATTVTGTVSGLKPGPHGFHVHALGDTTNGCMSTGPHFNPDGKTHGAPEDANRHAGDLGNIIVGDDGTATFTITDSQIPLTGPNSIVGRAVVVHADRDDLGKGGHELSLSTGNAGGRVACGIIGLQG
;
A
#
# COMPACT_ATOMS: atom_id res chain seq x y z
N MET A 1 -15.97 14.30 -5.73
CA MET A 1 -15.50 12.95 -5.34
C MET A 1 -14.36 12.59 -6.25
N ALA A 2 -13.17 12.42 -5.69
CA ALA A 2 -12.01 11.91 -6.42
C ALA A 2 -12.00 10.38 -6.34
N LYS A 3 -11.54 9.73 -7.41
CA LYS A 3 -11.43 8.28 -7.48
C LYS A 3 -10.11 7.89 -8.11
N GLY A 4 -9.55 6.78 -7.64
CA GLY A 4 -8.36 6.17 -8.18
C GLY A 4 -8.51 4.66 -8.29
N VAL A 5 -7.71 4.05 -9.15
CA VAL A 5 -7.66 2.60 -9.30
C VAL A 5 -6.22 2.16 -9.53
N ALA A 6 -5.80 1.10 -8.85
CA ALA A 6 -4.56 0.40 -9.11
C ALA A 6 -4.86 -1.04 -9.50
N VAL A 7 -4.37 -1.45 -10.66
CA VAL A 7 -4.41 -2.84 -11.11
C VAL A 7 -3.08 -3.48 -10.77
N LEU A 8 -3.11 -4.50 -9.91
CA LEU A 8 -1.93 -5.23 -9.49
C LEU A 8 -1.65 -6.38 -10.45
N ASN A 9 -0.42 -6.45 -10.94
CA ASN A 9 0.10 -7.60 -11.68
C ASN A 9 1.48 -7.97 -11.17
N SER A 10 1.79 -9.26 -11.19
CA SER A 10 3.07 -9.83 -10.79
C SER A 10 3.47 -10.99 -11.69
N SER A 11 4.77 -11.17 -11.89
CA SER A 11 5.34 -12.37 -12.51
C SER A 11 5.11 -13.64 -11.69
N GLU A 12 4.79 -13.51 -10.39
CA GLU A 12 4.59 -14.62 -9.46
C GLU A 12 3.12 -15.08 -9.37
N GLY A 13 2.24 -14.56 -10.21
CA GLY A 13 0.82 -14.94 -10.27
C GLY A 13 -0.10 -14.15 -9.32
N VAL A 14 0.47 -13.26 -8.50
CA VAL A 14 -0.31 -12.32 -7.68
C VAL A 14 -1.00 -11.29 -8.59
N LYS A 15 -2.31 -11.15 -8.42
CA LYS A 15 -3.13 -10.20 -9.19
C LYS A 15 -4.25 -9.63 -8.34
N GLY A 16 -4.68 -8.43 -8.67
CA GLY A 16 -5.75 -7.77 -7.93
C GLY A 16 -6.16 -6.43 -8.50
N THR A 17 -7.21 -5.86 -7.95
CA THR A 17 -7.61 -4.49 -8.26
C THR A 17 -8.00 -3.79 -6.98
N ILE A 18 -7.52 -2.57 -6.84
CA ILE A 18 -7.66 -1.74 -5.65
C ILE A 18 -8.26 -0.42 -6.08
N PHE A 19 -9.37 -0.06 -5.47
CA PHE A 19 -10.10 1.18 -5.71
C PHE A 19 -9.90 2.12 -4.54
N PHE A 20 -9.76 3.39 -4.86
CA PHE A 20 -9.60 4.48 -3.92
C PHE A 20 -10.73 5.48 -4.16
N THR A 21 -11.40 5.91 -3.11
CA THR A 21 -12.45 6.93 -3.18
C THR A 21 -12.27 7.97 -2.09
N GLN A 22 -12.45 9.24 -2.45
CA GLN A 22 -12.35 10.35 -1.51
C GLN A 22 -13.45 11.38 -1.78
N GLU A 23 -14.19 11.75 -0.75
CA GLU A 23 -15.17 12.84 -0.79
C GLU A 23 -14.59 14.13 -0.20
N GLY A 24 -14.51 15.17 -1.01
CA GLY A 24 -13.87 16.43 -0.63
C GLY A 24 -12.43 16.20 -0.14
N ASP A 25 -12.11 16.78 1.02
CA ASP A 25 -10.84 16.62 1.73
C ASP A 25 -10.95 15.59 2.88
N GLY A 26 -11.96 14.71 2.83
CA GLY A 26 -12.17 13.65 3.82
C GLY A 26 -11.14 12.52 3.71
N ALA A 27 -11.30 11.51 4.55
CA ALA A 27 -10.47 10.30 4.49
C ALA A 27 -10.68 9.55 3.17
N THR A 28 -9.61 8.95 2.65
CA THR A 28 -9.67 8.08 1.48
C THR A 28 -10.09 6.68 1.93
N THR A 29 -11.10 6.13 1.27
CA THR A 29 -11.49 4.72 1.41
C THR A 29 -10.79 3.90 0.34
N VAL A 30 -10.11 2.84 0.74
CA VAL A 30 -9.41 1.88 -0.11
C VAL A 30 -10.16 0.56 -0.03
N THR A 31 -10.63 0.05 -1.16
CA THR A 31 -11.27 -1.27 -1.25
C THR A 31 -10.50 -2.11 -2.26
N GLY A 32 -10.28 -3.38 -1.97
CA GLY A 32 -9.47 -4.19 -2.86
C GLY A 32 -9.81 -5.66 -2.80
N THR A 33 -9.49 -6.36 -3.90
CA THR A 33 -9.39 -7.81 -3.92
C THR A 33 -8.06 -8.20 -4.55
N VAL A 34 -7.29 -9.03 -3.86
CA VAL A 34 -5.99 -9.53 -4.30
C VAL A 34 -5.99 -11.05 -4.16
N SER A 35 -5.44 -11.76 -5.13
CA SER A 35 -5.41 -13.22 -5.19
C SER A 35 -4.03 -13.72 -5.59
N GLY A 36 -3.74 -14.99 -5.28
CA GLY A 36 -2.46 -15.63 -5.57
C GLY A 36 -1.39 -15.39 -4.50
N LEU A 37 -1.80 -14.97 -3.30
CA LEU A 37 -0.93 -14.77 -2.15
C LEU A 37 -0.94 -16.01 -1.24
N LYS A 38 0.07 -16.11 -0.37
CA LYS A 38 0.07 -17.11 0.70
C LYS A 38 -0.96 -16.71 1.77
N PRO A 39 -1.63 -17.67 2.44
CA PRO A 39 -2.51 -17.34 3.56
C PRO A 39 -1.75 -16.61 4.67
N GLY A 40 -2.39 -15.61 5.29
CA GLY A 40 -1.82 -14.81 6.37
C GLY A 40 -1.73 -13.32 6.07
N PRO A 41 -1.04 -12.56 6.96
CA PRO A 41 -0.87 -11.12 6.81
C PRO A 41 0.23 -10.76 5.80
N HIS A 42 -0.05 -9.78 4.97
CA HIS A 42 0.89 -9.21 4.00
C HIS A 42 0.95 -7.70 4.13
N GLY A 43 2.16 -7.14 4.23
CA GLY A 43 2.39 -5.70 4.27
C GLY A 43 1.81 -5.00 3.03
N PHE A 44 1.18 -3.86 3.23
CA PHE A 44 0.45 -3.14 2.20
C PHE A 44 0.71 -1.64 2.32
N HIS A 45 1.34 -1.07 1.29
CA HIS A 45 1.84 0.30 1.36
C HIS A 45 1.63 1.08 0.07
N VAL A 46 1.45 2.39 0.18
CA VAL A 46 1.68 3.31 -0.94
C VAL A 46 3.16 3.67 -0.96
N HIS A 47 3.81 3.40 -2.08
CA HIS A 47 5.19 3.76 -2.33
C HIS A 47 5.33 5.15 -2.93
N ALA A 48 6.51 5.74 -2.81
CA ALA A 48 6.74 7.13 -3.17
C ALA A 48 6.57 7.40 -4.67
N LEU A 49 6.88 6.43 -5.54
CA LEU A 49 6.92 6.61 -6.99
C LEU A 49 5.96 5.66 -7.70
N GLY A 50 5.45 6.10 -8.84
CA GLY A 50 4.78 5.25 -9.84
C GLY A 50 5.74 4.73 -10.91
N ASP A 51 7.05 4.72 -10.64
CA ASP A 51 8.03 4.18 -11.58
C ASP A 51 8.02 2.65 -11.52
N THR A 52 7.72 2.03 -12.65
CA THR A 52 7.64 0.57 -12.83
C THR A 52 8.62 0.05 -13.87
N THR A 53 9.63 0.86 -14.25
CA THR A 53 10.65 0.51 -15.25
C THR A 53 11.45 -0.75 -14.90
N ASN A 54 11.67 -1.01 -13.61
CA ASN A 54 12.23 -2.26 -13.08
C ASN A 54 11.21 -2.98 -12.19
N GLY A 55 9.96 -3.07 -12.66
CA GLY A 55 8.84 -3.61 -11.89
C GLY A 55 8.64 -2.87 -10.57
N CYS A 56 8.27 -3.61 -9.52
CA CYS A 56 7.99 -3.01 -8.22
C CYS A 56 9.23 -2.44 -7.53
N MET A 57 10.45 -2.77 -7.96
CA MET A 57 11.66 -2.25 -7.33
C MET A 57 11.85 -0.74 -7.57
N SER A 58 11.42 -0.24 -8.73
CA SER A 58 11.54 1.18 -9.08
C SER A 58 10.57 2.10 -8.34
N THR A 59 9.58 1.56 -7.61
CA THR A 59 8.56 2.39 -6.94
C THR A 59 9.10 3.18 -5.75
N GLY A 60 10.38 3.02 -5.38
CA GLY A 60 11.01 3.74 -4.28
C GLY A 60 10.60 3.23 -2.88
N PRO A 61 10.86 3.98 -1.80
CA PRO A 61 10.43 3.63 -0.44
C PRO A 61 8.94 3.92 -0.22
N HIS A 62 8.44 3.75 1.00
CA HIS A 62 7.07 4.15 1.36
C HIS A 62 6.89 5.66 1.13
N PHE A 63 5.67 6.07 0.79
CA PHE A 63 5.35 7.48 0.62
C PHE A 63 5.40 8.20 1.99
N ASN A 64 6.38 9.09 2.17
CA ASN A 64 6.67 9.74 3.44
C ASN A 64 6.95 11.25 3.24
N PRO A 65 5.92 12.08 3.00
CA PRO A 65 6.11 13.52 2.81
C PRO A 65 6.57 14.24 4.10
N ASP A 66 6.27 13.67 5.27
CA ASP A 66 6.55 14.28 6.58
C ASP A 66 7.89 13.84 7.19
N GLY A 67 8.64 12.94 6.55
CA GLY A 67 9.94 12.47 7.05
C GLY A 67 9.87 11.70 8.37
N LYS A 68 8.76 11.00 8.63
CA LYS A 68 8.53 10.20 9.85
C LYS A 68 9.19 8.82 9.74
N THR A 69 9.21 8.07 10.85
CA THR A 69 9.56 6.63 10.81
C THR A 69 8.34 5.79 10.44
N HIS A 70 8.56 4.55 10.03
CA HIS A 70 7.52 3.56 9.78
C HIS A 70 6.67 3.29 11.03
N GLY A 71 5.37 3.04 10.85
CA GLY A 71 4.45 2.72 11.94
C GLY A 71 3.15 2.06 11.48
N ALA A 72 2.26 1.74 12.42
CA ALA A 72 0.92 1.25 12.10
C ALA A 72 0.04 2.39 11.52
N PRO A 73 -1.01 2.10 10.73
CA PRO A 73 -1.94 3.12 10.21
C PRO A 73 -2.58 4.01 11.28
N GLU A 74 -2.73 3.49 12.50
CA GLU A 74 -3.30 4.19 13.65
C GLU A 74 -2.27 5.04 14.42
N ASP A 75 -0.97 4.85 14.16
CA ASP A 75 0.09 5.57 14.86
C ASP A 75 0.22 7.02 14.33
N ALA A 76 0.42 7.98 15.24
CA ALA A 76 0.66 9.38 14.85
C ALA A 76 2.01 9.56 14.12
N ASN A 77 2.99 8.74 14.49
CA ASN A 77 4.31 8.66 13.89
C ASN A 77 4.36 7.44 12.95
N ARG A 78 4.08 7.68 11.67
CA ARG A 78 4.08 6.70 10.58
C ARG A 78 4.37 7.41 9.27
N HIS A 79 4.72 6.68 8.23
CA HIS A 79 4.66 7.23 6.89
C HIS A 79 3.21 7.39 6.43
N ALA A 80 2.97 8.35 5.54
CA ALA A 80 1.66 8.53 4.93
C ALA A 80 1.20 7.28 4.16
N GLY A 81 2.14 6.57 3.52
CA GLY A 81 1.87 5.35 2.77
C GLY A 81 1.70 4.08 3.60
N ASP A 82 1.84 4.12 4.93
CA ASP A 82 1.74 2.94 5.78
C ASP A 82 0.27 2.54 5.98
N LEU A 83 -0.21 1.52 5.26
CA LEU A 83 -1.58 0.98 5.36
C LEU A 83 -1.64 -0.37 6.12
N GLY A 84 -0.52 -0.79 6.70
CA GLY A 84 -0.44 -1.96 7.58
C GLY A 84 -0.47 -3.27 6.81
N ASN A 85 -1.38 -4.18 7.21
CA ASN A 85 -1.47 -5.52 6.62
C ASN A 85 -2.85 -5.79 6.01
N ILE A 86 -2.87 -6.42 4.84
CA ILE A 86 -4.05 -7.12 4.33
C ILE A 86 -4.02 -8.58 4.77
N ILE A 87 -5.18 -9.17 5.03
CA ILE A 87 -5.30 -10.56 5.49
C ILE A 87 -5.76 -11.43 4.34
N VAL A 88 -4.92 -12.39 3.96
CA VAL A 88 -5.19 -13.38 2.92
C VAL A 88 -5.75 -14.64 3.57
N GLY A 89 -6.89 -15.13 3.07
CA GLY A 89 -7.51 -16.38 3.51
C GLY A 89 -6.82 -17.63 2.95
N ASP A 90 -7.28 -18.80 3.38
CA ASP A 90 -6.74 -20.10 2.96
C ASP A 90 -6.90 -20.38 1.45
N ASP A 91 -7.83 -19.68 0.79
CA ASP A 91 -8.03 -19.73 -0.66
C ASP A 91 -7.03 -18.85 -1.45
N GLY A 92 -6.09 -18.21 -0.76
CA GLY A 92 -5.09 -17.32 -1.34
C GLY A 92 -5.64 -15.97 -1.80
N THR A 93 -6.82 -15.58 -1.29
CA THR A 93 -7.48 -14.31 -1.62
C THR A 93 -7.63 -13.40 -0.39
N ALA A 94 -7.43 -12.10 -0.58
CA ALA A 94 -7.75 -11.06 0.38
C ALA A 94 -8.81 -10.12 -0.22
N THR A 95 -9.89 -9.88 0.51
CA THR A 95 -10.86 -8.81 0.23
C THR A 95 -10.92 -7.89 1.44
N PHE A 96 -10.68 -6.61 1.24
CA PHE A 96 -10.48 -5.66 2.34
C PHE A 96 -11.05 -4.28 2.05
N THR A 97 -11.33 -3.56 3.13
CA THR A 97 -11.68 -2.15 3.16
C THR A 97 -10.82 -1.47 4.21
N ILE A 98 -10.11 -0.40 3.83
CA ILE A 98 -9.27 0.42 4.70
C ILE A 98 -9.74 1.87 4.55
N THR A 99 -9.75 2.63 5.64
CA THR A 99 -10.01 4.07 5.60
C THR A 99 -8.81 4.78 6.20
N ASP A 100 -8.22 5.71 5.46
CA ASP A 100 -6.98 6.39 5.86
C ASP A 100 -7.01 7.88 5.51
N SER A 101 -6.49 8.71 6.42
CA SER A 101 -6.52 10.18 6.32
C SER A 101 -5.22 10.81 5.80
N GLN A 102 -4.18 10.03 5.52
CA GLN A 102 -2.87 10.50 5.07
C GLN A 102 -2.58 10.20 3.59
N ILE A 103 -3.50 9.53 2.89
CA ILE A 103 -3.38 9.20 1.46
C ILE A 103 -4.42 9.92 0.59
N PRO A 104 -4.39 11.26 0.50
CA PRO A 104 -5.36 12.02 -0.29
C PRO A 104 -5.25 11.68 -1.78
N LEU A 105 -6.36 11.79 -2.52
CA LEU A 105 -6.39 11.64 -3.98
C LEU A 105 -6.19 12.97 -4.71
N THR A 106 -6.20 14.09 -3.99
CA THR A 106 -6.02 15.45 -4.52
C THR A 106 -4.94 16.22 -3.75
N GLY A 107 -4.54 17.38 -4.28
CA GLY A 107 -3.57 18.26 -3.63
C GLY A 107 -2.10 17.82 -3.76
N PRO A 108 -1.18 18.51 -3.09
CA PRO A 108 0.27 18.34 -3.27
C PRO A 108 0.78 16.97 -2.79
N ASN A 109 0.10 16.37 -1.82
CA ASN A 109 0.43 15.06 -1.27
C ASN A 109 -0.41 13.93 -1.90
N SER A 110 -1.01 14.17 -3.07
CA SER A 110 -1.83 13.16 -3.73
C SER A 110 -1.05 11.85 -3.95
N ILE A 111 -1.74 10.72 -3.75
CA ILE A 111 -1.22 9.39 -4.08
C ILE A 111 -1.48 8.99 -5.54
N VAL A 112 -2.27 9.77 -6.29
CA VAL A 112 -2.50 9.50 -7.71
C VAL A 112 -1.17 9.63 -8.47
N GLY A 113 -0.86 8.65 -9.31
CA GLY A 113 0.41 8.53 -10.02
C GLY A 113 1.54 7.86 -9.22
N ARG A 114 1.31 7.52 -7.94
CA ARG A 114 2.21 6.68 -7.15
C ARG A 114 1.84 5.20 -7.30
N ALA A 115 2.62 4.29 -6.74
CA ALA A 115 2.29 2.87 -6.74
C ALA A 115 1.80 2.39 -5.38
N VAL A 116 0.83 1.47 -5.39
CA VAL A 116 0.52 0.65 -4.23
C VAL A 116 1.26 -0.69 -4.37
N VAL A 117 1.75 -1.22 -3.26
CA VAL A 117 2.59 -2.42 -3.21
C VAL A 117 2.06 -3.38 -2.14
N VAL A 118 1.95 -4.66 -2.50
CA VAL A 118 1.74 -5.76 -1.57
C VAL A 118 3.08 -6.47 -1.38
N HIS A 119 3.41 -6.77 -0.12
CA HIS A 119 4.67 -7.37 0.28
C HIS A 119 4.55 -8.89 0.52
N ALA A 120 5.68 -9.58 0.54
CA ALA A 120 5.77 -11.03 0.72
C ALA A 120 5.41 -11.47 2.14
N ASP A 121 5.79 -10.66 3.13
CA ASP A 121 5.68 -10.98 4.55
C ASP A 121 4.83 -9.95 5.29
N ARG A 122 4.61 -10.22 6.57
CA ARG A 122 3.90 -9.34 7.50
C ARG A 122 4.67 -8.04 7.71
N ASP A 123 3.96 -6.91 7.67
CA ASP A 123 4.43 -5.66 8.26
C ASP A 123 4.35 -5.73 9.80
N ASP A 124 5.50 -5.60 10.45
CA ASP A 124 5.67 -5.58 11.91
C ASP A 124 5.24 -4.28 12.59
N LEU A 125 4.78 -3.30 11.81
CA LEU A 125 4.24 -2.02 12.23
C LEU A 125 5.24 -1.14 13.00
N GLY A 126 6.54 -1.34 12.76
CA GLY A 126 7.62 -0.65 13.47
C GLY A 126 7.91 -1.25 14.84
N LYS A 127 7.29 -2.39 15.18
CA LYS A 127 7.27 -2.96 16.55
C LYS A 127 8.00 -4.30 16.64
N GLY A 128 8.63 -4.75 15.55
CA GLY A 128 9.31 -6.05 15.47
C GLY A 128 10.70 -6.11 16.07
N GLY A 129 11.36 -4.97 16.33
CA GLY A 129 12.72 -4.91 16.88
C GLY A 129 13.83 -5.28 15.89
N HIS A 130 13.50 -5.46 14.61
CA HIS A 130 14.47 -5.63 13.53
C HIS A 130 15.02 -4.27 13.09
N GLU A 131 16.24 -4.23 12.52
CA GLU A 131 16.84 -2.98 12.03
C GLU A 131 15.99 -2.29 10.94
N LEU A 132 15.18 -3.08 10.22
CA LEU A 132 14.27 -2.61 9.18
C LEU A 132 12.85 -2.30 9.68
N SER A 133 12.53 -2.54 10.95
CA SER A 133 11.18 -2.32 11.50
C SER A 133 10.76 -0.86 11.36
N LEU A 134 11.61 0.08 11.79
CA LEU A 134 11.30 1.52 11.77
C LEU A 134 11.40 2.16 10.37
N SER A 135 11.77 1.42 9.33
CA SER A 135 11.92 1.93 7.97
C SER A 135 10.95 1.28 6.96
N THR A 136 10.63 0.00 7.13
CA THR A 136 9.85 -0.78 6.14
C THR A 136 8.88 -1.76 6.78
N GLY A 137 8.80 -1.81 8.11
CA GLY A 137 8.03 -2.82 8.82
C GLY A 137 8.57 -4.24 8.67
N ASN A 138 9.78 -4.39 8.12
CA ASN A 138 10.40 -5.68 7.80
C ASN A 138 9.48 -6.61 6.97
N ALA A 139 8.67 -6.06 6.07
CA ALA A 139 7.66 -6.81 5.31
C ALA A 139 8.21 -7.65 4.14
N GLY A 140 9.54 -7.69 3.95
CA GLY A 140 10.17 -8.48 2.91
C GLY A 140 9.94 -7.95 1.49
N GLY A 141 10.00 -8.85 0.51
CA GLY A 141 9.98 -8.54 -0.93
C GLY A 141 8.66 -7.94 -1.42
N ARG A 142 8.68 -7.29 -2.59
CA ARG A 142 7.51 -6.68 -3.23
C ARG A 142 6.87 -7.67 -4.19
N VAL A 143 5.77 -8.30 -3.80
CA VAL A 143 5.18 -9.41 -4.58
C VAL A 143 4.21 -8.95 -5.65
N ALA A 144 3.59 -7.78 -5.49
CA ALA A 144 2.78 -7.15 -6.54
C ALA A 144 2.72 -5.64 -6.34
N CYS A 145 2.59 -4.90 -7.43
CA CYS A 145 2.39 -3.47 -7.40
C CYS A 145 1.56 -2.99 -8.59
N GLY A 146 1.03 -1.78 -8.46
CA GLY A 146 0.27 -1.12 -9.51
C GLY A 146 0.26 0.38 -9.30
N ILE A 147 0.39 1.14 -10.38
CA ILE A 147 0.27 2.59 -10.35
C ILE A 147 -1.19 2.95 -10.07
N ILE A 148 -1.40 3.87 -9.14
CA ILE A 148 -2.71 4.43 -8.79
C ILE A 148 -3.07 5.42 -9.89
N GLY A 149 -3.83 4.95 -10.89
CA GLY A 149 -4.36 5.77 -11.96
C GLY A 149 -5.60 6.56 -11.51
N LEU A 150 -5.86 7.68 -12.17
CA LEU A 150 -7.10 8.43 -11.99
C LEU A 150 -8.28 7.63 -12.57
N GLN A 151 -9.39 7.57 -11.83
CA GLN A 151 -10.61 6.86 -12.26
C GLN A 151 -11.76 7.86 -12.47
N GLY A 152 -12.50 7.67 -13.57
CA GLY A 152 -13.71 8.43 -13.91
C GLY A 152 -14.96 8.02 -13.15
#